data_AF-A0A4Q3NAE1-F1
#
_entry.id   AF-A0A4Q3NAE1-F1
#
_cell.length_a   1.000
_cell.length_b   1.000
_cell.length_c   1.000
_cell.angle_alpha   90.00
_cell.angle_beta   90.00
_cell.angle_gamma   90.00
#
_symmetry.space_group_name_H-M   'P 1'
#
loop_
_entity.id
_entity.type
_entity.pdbx_description
1 polymer ?
#
loop_
_entity_poly.entity_id
_entity_poly.type
_entity_poly.pdbx_seq_one_letter_code
_entity_poly.pdbx_strand_id
1 'polypeptide(L)' 'AYGIAARLNVSLPGMDRAAAQSLIDAAHQVCPYSNATRGNVDVTITLV' A
#
# COMPACT_ATOMS: atom_id res chain seq x y z
N ALA A 1 0.18 13.61 22.74
CA ALA A 1 -0.59 12.97 21.66
C ALA A 1 0.23 11.83 21.10
N TYR A 2 -0.40 10.73 20.70
CA TYR A 2 0.28 9.58 20.08
C TYR A 2 -0.18 9.46 18.62
N GLY A 3 0.66 8.84 17.79
CA GLY A 3 0.37 8.56 16.38
C GLY A 3 0.82 7.15 16.02
N ILE A 4 0.35 6.69 14.87
CA ILE A 4 0.74 5.40 14.28
C ILE A 4 1.36 5.61 12.91
N ALA A 5 2.08 4.60 12.43
CA ALA A 5 2.57 4.48 11.07
C ALA A 5 2.45 3.01 10.64
N ALA A 6 2.34 2.75 9.34
CA ALA A 6 2.16 1.40 8.81
C ALA A 6 3.14 1.11 7.66
N ARG A 7 3.62 -0.13 7.61
CA ARG A 7 4.37 -0.66 6.46
C ARG A 7 3.66 -1.91 5.95
N LEU A 8 3.31 -1.93 4.67
CA LEU A 8 2.68 -3.06 4.00
C LEU A 8 3.68 -3.69 3.04
N ASN A 9 4.04 -4.95 3.29
CA ASN A 9 4.83 -5.77 2.38
C ASN A 9 3.87 -6.64 1.57
N VAL A 10 3.82 -6.43 0.27
CA VAL A 10 2.91 -7.13 -0.64
C VAL A 10 3.71 -8.18 -1.40
N SER A 11 3.21 -9.42 -1.44
CA SER A 11 3.83 -10.52 -2.19
C SER A 11 2.86 -11.00 -3.28
N LEU A 12 3.34 -10.99 -4.53
CA LEU A 12 2.60 -11.42 -5.71
C LEU A 12 3.49 -12.35 -6.57
N PRO A 13 3.77 -13.58 -6.09
CA PRO A 13 4.66 -14.50 -6.79
C PRO A 13 4.09 -14.91 -8.14
N GLY A 14 4.96 -15.00 -9.15
CA GLY A 14 4.58 -15.40 -10.51
C GLY A 14 3.99 -14.28 -11.36
N MET A 15 3.90 -13.05 -10.84
CA MET A 15 3.48 -11.89 -11.61
C MET A 15 4.69 -11.03 -11.99
N ASP A 16 4.62 -10.38 -13.16
CA ASP A 16 5.62 -9.38 -13.53
C ASP A 16 5.64 -8.25 -12.50
N ARG A 17 6.84 -7.81 -12.12
CA ARG A 17 7.08 -6.81 -11.07
C ARG A 17 6.44 -5.47 -11.44
N ALA A 18 6.50 -5.07 -12.71
CA ALA A 18 5.91 -3.81 -13.14
C ALA A 18 4.37 -3.86 -13.05
N ALA A 19 3.77 -4.93 -13.56
CA ALA A 19 2.33 -5.16 -13.44
C ALA A 19 1.88 -5.24 -11.97
N ALA A 20 2.67 -5.88 -11.10
CA ALA A 20 2.43 -5.98 -9.67
C ALA A 20 2.45 -4.62 -8.98
N GLN A 21 3.42 -3.77 -9.31
CA GLN A 21 3.47 -2.43 -8.76
C GLN A 21 2.26 -1.61 -9.21
N SER A 22 1.89 -1.64 -10.50
CA SER A 22 0.72 -0.91 -10.99
C SER A 22 -0.58 -1.38 -10.33
N LEU A 23 -0.73 -2.68 -10.09
CA LEU A 23 -1.89 -3.22 -9.37
C LEU A 23 -1.93 -2.75 -7.91
N ILE A 24 -0.79 -2.74 -7.23
CA ILE A 24 -0.66 -2.25 -5.85
C ILE A 24 -1.03 -0.77 -5.77
N ASP A 25 -0.52 0.06 -6.70
CA ASP A 25 -0.78 1.49 -6.73
C ASP A 25 -2.27 1.77 -6.94
N ALA A 26 -2.91 1.03 -7.87
CA ALA A 26 -4.35 1.11 -8.10
C ALA A 26 -5.16 0.65 -6.87
N ALA A 27 -4.76 -0.45 -6.24
CA ALA A 27 -5.41 -0.96 -5.02
C ALA A 27 -5.33 0.05 -3.88
N HIS A 28 -4.20 0.75 -3.72
CA HIS A 28 -4.03 1.79 -2.70
C HIS A 28 -4.97 2.98 -2.91
N GLN A 29 -5.38 3.29 -4.15
CA GLN A 29 -6.36 4.35 -4.42
C GLN A 29 -7.78 3.98 -3.97
N VAL A 30 -8.15 2.70 -4.05
CA VAL A 30 -9.54 2.25 -3.80
C VAL A 30 -9.72 1.60 -2.42
N CYS A 31 -8.64 1.14 -1.79
CA CYS A 31 -8.70 0.47 -0.50
C CYS A 31 -9.32 1.38 0.58
N PRO A 32 -10.41 0.96 1.25
CA PRO A 32 -11.09 1.77 2.26
C PRO A 32 -10.16 2.24 3.38
N TYR A 33 -9.24 1.37 3.83
CA TYR A 33 -8.26 1.73 4.85
C TYR A 33 -7.28 2.79 4.38
N SER A 34 -6.79 2.68 3.15
CA SER A 34 -5.87 3.67 2.57
C SER A 34 -6.55 5.03 2.40
N ASN A 35 -7.84 5.04 2.05
CA ASN A 35 -8.63 6.26 2.00
C ASN A 35 -8.87 6.86 3.39
N ALA A 36 -9.14 6.04 4.40
CA ALA A 36 -9.32 6.51 5.77
C ALA A 36 -8.04 7.11 6.39
N THR A 37 -6.87 6.62 5.98
CA THR A 37 -5.58 7.05 6.54
C THR A 37 -4.85 8.13 5.72
N ARG A 38 -5.36 8.46 4.52
CA ARG A 38 -4.73 9.39 3.58
C ARG A 38 -4.50 10.76 4.21
N GLY A 39 -3.25 11.21 4.21
CA GLY A 39 -2.83 12.50 4.77
C GLY A 39 -2.73 12.54 6.30
N ASN A 40 -3.10 11.48 7.00
CA ASN A 40 -3.13 11.42 8.48
C ASN A 40 -2.16 10.40 9.08
N VAL A 41 -1.80 9.35 8.35
CA VAL A 41 -0.88 8.29 8.78
C VAL A 41 0.16 8.07 7.68
N ASP A 42 1.43 7.93 8.08
CA ASP A 42 2.48 7.53 7.14
C ASP A 42 2.35 6.04 6.82
N VAL A 43 2.17 5.74 5.53
CA VAL A 43 1.97 4.38 5.01
C VAL A 43 2.98 4.14 3.89
N THR A 44 3.88 3.18 4.13
CA THR A 44 4.82 2.70 3.10
C THR A 44 4.35 1.36 2.56
N ILE A 45 4.27 1.22 1.23
CA ILE A 45 3.94 -0.05 0.58
C ILE A 45 5.15 -0.52 -0.23
N THR A 46 5.52 -1.78 -0.09
CA THR A 46 6.67 -2.38 -0.79
C THR A 46 6.28 -3.73 -1.37
N LEU A 47 6.55 -3.93 -2.66
CA LEU A 47 6.49 -5.24 -3.29
C LEU A 47 7.76 -6.03 -2.94
N VAL A 48 7.57 -7.21 -2.33
CA VAL A 48 8.65 -8.13 -1.91
C VAL A 48 8.77 -9.33 -2.83
#